data_AF-A0A423TML9-F1
#
_entry.id   AF-A0A423TML9-F1
#
_cell.length_a   1.000
_cell.length_b   1.000
_cell.length_c   1.000
_cell.angle_alpha   90.00
_cell.angle_beta   90.00
_cell.angle_gamma   90.00
#
_symmetry.space_group_name_H-M   'P 1'
#
loop_
_entity.id
_entity.type
_entity.pdbx_description
1 polymer ?
#
loop_
_entity_poly.entity_id
_entity_poly.type
_entity_poly.pdbx_seq_one_letter_code
_entity_poly.pdbx_strand_id
1 'polypeptide(L)'
;MTTSSLVFVLALVAGGLAAPWTAQAPRCSTECPITGSPKLAYQPEKTYTYAYSGKSRVQLKGVEDGATELEWSKQVELTWITPCDMAITIKHAKVDGAAGADIGFLERYPLVVAVADGRIQHVCTHPGDAPWSINMKKGIATALQNSLPSLSPLSSGFTLTETDVVGKCPTKYEIETEGEKVIVVKEKNHRHCQERFPTPAETPAPWLKAPLPIEESRSECKQEITNGIYTTITCQDKNIVRPAFGMYKYVEADQESTLRFISESSDASAITAIPPGQFQIESLLYNHEMVKEPELAPEVDAVMKQICKDHGDC
;
A
#
# COMPACT_ATOMS: atom_id res chain seq x y z
N MET A 1 31.04 77.94 15.91
CA MET A 1 32.07 76.96 16.32
C MET A 1 31.78 76.70 17.79
N THR A 2 31.40 75.53 18.28
CA THR A 2 31.73 74.15 17.93
C THR A 2 30.54 73.23 18.19
N THR A 3 30.47 72.16 17.40
CA THR A 3 29.41 71.17 17.25
C THR A 3 29.30 70.20 18.43
N SER A 4 28.07 69.91 18.86
CA SER A 4 27.72 68.84 19.81
C SER A 4 27.32 67.59 19.03
N SER A 5 28.03 66.48 19.22
CA SER A 5 27.74 65.19 18.58
C SER A 5 26.97 64.31 19.55
N LEU A 6 25.67 64.16 19.30
CA LEU A 6 24.80 63.15 19.92
C LEU A 6 25.00 61.81 19.20
N VAL A 7 25.53 60.82 19.92
CA VAL A 7 25.62 59.43 19.45
C VAL A 7 24.32 58.72 19.86
N PHE A 8 23.45 58.46 18.87
CA PHE A 8 22.30 57.56 19.03
C PHE A 8 22.78 56.11 18.94
N VAL A 9 22.68 55.37 20.04
CA VAL A 9 22.86 53.92 20.06
C VAL A 9 21.55 53.28 19.63
N LEU A 10 21.47 52.83 18.37
CA LEU A 10 20.37 51.97 17.91
C LEU A 10 20.56 50.57 18.50
N ALA A 11 19.65 50.17 19.38
CA ALA A 11 19.50 48.77 19.78
C ALA A 11 18.89 47.98 18.61
N LEU A 12 19.74 47.24 17.90
CA LEU A 12 19.30 46.21 16.96
C LEU A 12 18.69 45.05 17.77
N VAL A 13 17.36 45.07 17.90
CA VAL A 13 16.60 43.89 18.30
C VAL A 13 16.69 42.92 17.13
N ALA A 14 17.60 41.94 17.25
CA ALA A 14 17.62 40.79 16.36
C ALA A 14 16.32 40.01 16.61
N GLY A 15 15.29 40.32 15.81
CA GLY A 15 14.13 39.46 15.69
C GLY A 15 14.63 38.11 15.20
N GLY A 16 14.68 37.12 16.10
CA GLY A 16 14.87 35.74 15.72
C GLY A 16 13.73 35.36 14.80
N LEU A 17 13.99 35.35 13.49
CA LEU A 17 13.15 34.64 12.55
C LEU A 17 13.15 33.19 13.02
N ALA A 18 12.03 32.74 13.57
CA ALA A 18 11.75 31.32 13.67
C ALA A 18 11.90 30.77 12.25
N ALA A 19 12.96 30.03 12.00
CA ALA A 19 13.12 29.30 10.75
C ALA A 19 11.87 28.42 10.60
N PRO A 20 11.19 28.42 9.45
CA PRO A 20 10.06 27.52 9.25
C PRO A 20 10.58 26.09 9.42
N TRP A 21 9.97 25.34 10.34
CA TRP A 21 10.29 23.94 10.68
C TRP A 21 9.96 22.95 9.54
N THR A 22 10.18 23.33 8.29
CA THR A 22 9.89 22.52 7.09
C THR A 22 11.14 21.85 6.51
N ALA A 23 12.31 22.02 7.11
CA ALA A 23 13.58 21.47 6.60
C ALA A 23 13.88 20.01 7.02
N GLN A 24 13.05 19.38 7.85
CA GLN A 24 13.30 18.02 8.38
C GLN A 24 12.24 16.96 8.04
N ALA A 25 11.07 17.35 7.56
CA ALA A 25 10.02 16.37 7.25
C ALA A 25 10.34 15.65 5.93
N PRO A 26 10.32 14.31 5.90
CA PRO A 26 10.69 13.57 4.70
C PRO A 26 9.67 13.80 3.59
N ARG A 27 10.16 14.16 2.41
CA ARG A 27 9.37 14.32 1.19
C ARG A 27 9.64 13.17 0.24
N CYS A 28 8.60 12.66 -0.36
CA CYS A 28 8.67 11.64 -1.40
C CYS A 28 8.33 12.22 -2.78
N SER A 29 7.38 13.16 -2.82
CA SER A 29 6.95 13.85 -4.02
C SER A 29 8.09 14.70 -4.61
N THR A 30 8.33 14.54 -5.91
CA THR A 30 9.26 15.39 -6.68
C THR A 30 8.58 16.65 -7.19
N GLU A 31 7.28 16.56 -7.38
CA GLU A 31 6.39 17.65 -7.79
C GLU A 31 5.07 17.51 -7.04
N CYS A 32 4.39 18.64 -6.83
CA CYS A 32 3.09 18.69 -6.18
C CYS A 32 2.14 19.56 -7.00
N PRO A 33 1.64 19.04 -8.14
CA PRO A 33 0.77 19.79 -9.04
C PRO A 33 -0.63 19.86 -8.45
N ILE A 34 -0.84 20.73 -7.46
CA ILE A 34 -2.17 21.03 -6.94
C ILE A 34 -2.79 22.08 -7.86
N THR A 35 -3.66 21.64 -8.77
CA THR A 35 -4.42 22.55 -9.63
C THR A 35 -5.92 22.43 -9.34
N GLY A 36 -6.57 23.55 -9.04
CA GLY A 36 -8.00 23.58 -8.74
C GLY A 36 -8.34 23.11 -7.32
N SER A 37 -9.58 22.64 -7.14
CA SER A 37 -10.06 22.10 -5.86
C SER A 37 -9.76 20.61 -5.78
N PRO A 38 -9.01 20.12 -4.77
CA PRO A 38 -8.70 18.71 -4.64
C PRO A 38 -9.97 17.90 -4.39
N LYS A 39 -10.06 16.70 -4.95
CA LYS A 39 -11.23 15.84 -4.78
C LYS A 39 -11.29 15.17 -3.39
N LEU A 40 -10.16 15.12 -2.70
CA LEU A 40 -10.03 14.62 -1.33
C LEU A 40 -9.65 15.80 -0.41
N ALA A 41 -10.19 15.79 0.81
CA ALA A 41 -10.10 16.92 1.75
C ALA A 41 -9.10 16.70 2.89
N TYR A 42 -8.12 15.82 2.70
CA TYR A 42 -7.07 15.60 3.69
C TYR A 42 -6.21 16.84 3.87
N GLN A 43 -5.95 17.21 5.13
CA GLN A 43 -5.18 18.40 5.46
C GLN A 43 -3.75 18.03 5.84
N PRO A 44 -2.74 18.80 5.39
CA PRO A 44 -1.38 18.68 5.90
C PRO A 44 -1.31 18.86 7.41
N GLU A 45 -0.28 18.27 8.02
CA GLU A 45 -0.03 18.30 9.47
C GLU A 45 -1.14 17.63 10.31
N LYS A 46 -1.93 16.75 9.68
CA LYS A 46 -2.93 15.93 10.35
C LYS A 46 -2.72 14.44 10.15
N THR A 47 -3.18 13.69 11.14
CA THR A 47 -3.20 12.23 11.14
C THR A 47 -4.63 11.72 11.16
N TYR A 48 -4.95 10.86 10.20
CA TYR A 48 -6.24 10.22 10.04
C TYR A 48 -6.08 8.74 10.41
N THR A 49 -6.81 8.31 11.42
CA THR A 49 -6.71 6.96 11.98
C THR A 49 -7.81 6.06 11.42
N TYR A 50 -7.43 4.86 11.01
CA TYR A 50 -8.30 3.84 10.42
C TYR A 50 -8.16 2.50 11.15
N ALA A 51 -9.28 1.82 11.37
CA ALA A 51 -9.29 0.40 11.67
C ALA A 51 -9.06 -0.36 10.36
N TYR A 52 -8.09 -1.27 10.34
CA TYR A 52 -7.79 -2.12 9.20
C TYR A 52 -7.98 -3.58 9.56
N SER A 53 -8.89 -4.26 8.89
CA SER A 53 -9.10 -5.70 9.07
C SER A 53 -9.18 -6.42 7.73
N GLY A 54 -8.98 -7.73 7.75
CA GLY A 54 -9.15 -8.53 6.56
C GLY A 54 -9.00 -10.01 6.82
N LYS A 55 -9.40 -10.79 5.81
CA LYS A 55 -9.38 -12.24 5.79
C LYS A 55 -8.84 -12.69 4.45
N SER A 56 -7.97 -13.68 4.45
CA SER A 56 -7.47 -14.34 3.24
C SER A 56 -7.68 -15.83 3.40
N ARG A 57 -8.22 -16.46 2.36
CA ARG A 57 -8.49 -17.89 2.32
C ARG A 57 -7.94 -18.44 1.01
N VAL A 58 -7.03 -19.40 1.14
CA VAL A 58 -6.53 -20.19 0.00
C VAL A 58 -7.04 -21.60 0.17
N GLN A 59 -7.75 -22.11 -0.83
CA GLN A 59 -8.36 -23.44 -0.80
C GLN A 59 -8.03 -24.24 -2.06
N LEU A 60 -7.51 -25.45 -1.86
CA LEU A 60 -7.48 -26.49 -2.87
C LEU A 60 -8.82 -27.23 -2.87
N LYS A 61 -9.69 -26.88 -3.82
CA LYS A 61 -11.02 -27.47 -3.96
C LYS A 61 -10.91 -28.94 -4.34
N GLY A 62 -11.77 -29.77 -3.74
CA GLY A 62 -11.78 -31.22 -3.95
C GLY A 62 -10.70 -31.98 -3.17
N VAL A 63 -10.12 -31.36 -2.13
CA VAL A 63 -9.22 -31.98 -1.16
C VAL A 63 -9.71 -31.63 0.25
N GLU A 64 -9.91 -32.66 1.08
CA GLU A 64 -10.20 -32.48 2.51
C GLU A 64 -9.01 -31.84 3.21
N ASP A 65 -9.27 -30.91 4.14
CA ASP A 65 -8.27 -30.10 4.84
C ASP A 65 -7.31 -29.32 3.92
N GLY A 66 -7.68 -29.10 2.67
CA GLY A 66 -6.92 -28.33 1.69
C GLY A 66 -7.07 -26.80 1.79
N ALA A 67 -7.47 -26.27 2.94
CA ALA A 67 -7.72 -24.84 3.14
C ALA A 67 -6.75 -24.22 4.15
N THR A 68 -6.30 -23.00 3.85
CA THR A 68 -5.50 -22.17 4.74
C THR A 68 -6.17 -20.81 4.84
N GLU A 69 -6.34 -20.34 6.07
CA GLU A 69 -7.01 -19.08 6.39
C GLU A 69 -6.08 -18.19 7.21
N LEU A 70 -6.08 -16.90 6.89
CA LEU A 70 -5.35 -15.85 7.59
C LEU A 70 -6.31 -14.71 7.90
N GLU A 71 -6.30 -14.22 9.14
CA GLU A 71 -7.08 -13.06 9.56
C GLU A 71 -6.16 -12.03 10.21
N TRP A 72 -6.43 -10.75 9.97
CA TRP A 72 -5.70 -9.67 10.61
C TRP A 72 -6.63 -8.54 11.04
N SER A 73 -6.22 -7.86 12.11
CA SER A 73 -6.86 -6.64 12.61
C SER A 73 -5.78 -5.72 13.18
N LYS A 74 -5.78 -4.46 12.72
CA LYS A 74 -4.71 -3.47 12.91
C LYS A 74 -5.28 -2.06 12.97
N GLN A 75 -4.45 -1.13 13.42
CA GLN A 75 -4.68 0.30 13.23
C GLN A 75 -3.73 0.83 12.15
N VAL A 76 -4.23 1.70 11.29
CA VAL A 76 -3.46 2.38 10.25
C VAL A 76 -3.60 3.88 10.45
N GLU A 77 -2.49 4.58 10.42
CA GLU A 77 -2.42 6.04 10.54
C GLU A 77 -1.93 6.61 9.21
N LEU A 78 -2.74 7.50 8.64
CA LEU A 78 -2.40 8.29 7.45
C LEU A 78 -2.01 9.69 7.91
N THR A 79 -0.72 9.98 7.93
CA THR A 79 -0.20 11.29 8.33
C THR A 79 0.16 12.09 7.10
N TRP A 80 -0.58 13.16 6.83
CA TRP A 80 -0.36 14.04 5.69
C TRP A 80 0.74 15.04 6.03
N ILE A 81 1.93 14.83 5.48
CA ILE A 81 3.11 15.70 5.69
C ILE A 81 2.95 16.97 4.85
N THR A 82 2.59 16.79 3.59
CA THR A 82 2.25 17.85 2.64
C THR A 82 0.97 17.44 1.91
N PRO A 83 0.35 18.30 1.09
CA PRO A 83 -0.77 17.87 0.25
C PRO A 83 -0.45 16.74 -0.75
N CYS A 84 0.84 16.45 -0.97
CA CYS A 84 1.30 15.43 -1.92
C CYS A 84 2.17 14.35 -1.26
N ASP A 85 2.37 14.40 0.05
CA ASP A 85 3.19 13.44 0.80
C ASP A 85 2.39 12.92 1.99
N MET A 86 2.07 11.63 1.95
CA MET A 86 1.33 10.93 3.01
C MET A 86 2.17 9.79 3.56
N ALA A 87 2.41 9.77 4.87
CA ALA A 87 3.02 8.64 5.56
C ALA A 87 1.95 7.64 6.04
N ILE A 88 2.13 6.37 5.68
CA ILE A 88 1.34 5.24 6.16
C ILE A 88 2.12 4.56 7.28
N THR A 89 1.52 4.50 8.46
CA THR A 89 2.06 3.78 9.63
C THR A 89 1.05 2.74 10.09
N ILE A 90 1.53 1.53 10.38
CA ILE A 90 0.71 0.47 10.99
C ILE A 90 1.01 0.44 12.49
N LYS A 91 -0.04 0.36 13.33
CA LYS A 91 0.04 0.27 14.78
C LYS A 91 -0.73 -0.93 15.30
N HIS A 92 -0.38 -1.37 16.50
CA HIS A 92 -1.06 -2.43 17.25
C HIS A 92 -1.15 -3.74 16.46
N ALA A 93 -0.03 -4.13 15.88
CA ALA A 93 0.00 -5.26 14.99
C ALA A 93 -0.11 -6.60 15.77
N LYS A 94 -1.27 -7.28 15.64
CA LYS A 94 -1.41 -8.73 15.91
C LYS A 94 -1.79 -9.50 14.63
N VAL A 95 -0.95 -10.41 14.14
CA VAL A 95 -1.29 -11.29 13.00
C VAL A 95 -1.49 -12.68 13.59
N ASP A 96 -2.72 -13.19 13.54
CA ASP A 96 -3.00 -14.54 14.00
C ASP A 96 -2.58 -15.53 12.90
N GLY A 97 -1.77 -16.55 13.25
CA GLY A 97 -1.33 -17.58 12.30
C GLY A 97 0.00 -17.31 11.57
N ALA A 98 0.63 -16.14 11.73
CA ALA A 98 1.97 -15.86 11.21
C ALA A 98 3.05 -16.12 12.27
N ALA A 99 3.29 -17.39 12.59
CA ALA A 99 4.43 -17.76 13.43
C ALA A 99 5.74 -17.44 12.68
N GLY A 100 6.53 -16.48 13.19
CA GLY A 100 7.91 -16.24 12.72
C GLY A 100 8.18 -14.89 12.03
N ALA A 101 7.16 -14.11 11.66
CA ALA A 101 7.40 -12.75 11.13
C ALA A 101 7.68 -11.78 12.28
N ASP A 102 8.80 -11.05 12.23
CA ASP A 102 9.07 -9.95 13.18
C ASP A 102 8.08 -8.81 12.90
N ILE A 103 6.96 -8.85 13.60
CA ILE A 103 5.86 -7.87 13.53
C ILE A 103 6.37 -6.44 13.80
N GLY A 104 7.52 -6.29 14.47
CA GLY A 104 8.15 -4.99 14.69
C GLY A 104 8.44 -4.22 13.41
N PHE A 105 8.74 -4.88 12.28
CA PHE A 105 8.97 -4.19 11.00
C PHE A 105 7.73 -3.44 10.49
N LEU A 106 6.52 -3.95 10.75
CA LEU A 106 5.29 -3.28 10.32
C LEU A 106 5.11 -1.92 11.01
N GLU A 107 5.54 -1.81 12.27
CA GLU A 107 5.35 -0.62 13.10
C GLU A 107 6.56 0.33 13.08
N ARG A 108 7.75 -0.19 12.78
CA ARG A 108 9.02 0.53 12.96
C ARG A 108 9.25 1.64 11.95
N TYR A 109 8.94 1.40 10.68
CA TYR A 109 9.21 2.34 9.59
C TYR A 109 7.92 2.72 8.87
N PRO A 110 7.61 4.01 8.66
CA PRO A 110 6.48 4.39 7.84
C PRO A 110 6.81 4.24 6.34
N LEU A 111 5.78 4.03 5.52
CA LEU A 111 5.87 4.15 4.07
C LEU A 111 5.41 5.56 3.68
N VAL A 112 6.27 6.38 3.09
CA VAL A 112 5.87 7.69 2.57
C VAL A 112 5.42 7.53 1.12
N VAL A 113 4.26 8.08 0.78
CA VAL A 113 3.61 7.92 -0.52
C VAL A 113 3.52 9.28 -1.18
N ALA A 114 4.03 9.39 -2.41
CA ALA A 114 3.84 10.55 -3.26
C ALA A 114 2.47 10.47 -3.94
N VAL A 115 1.60 11.43 -3.64
CA VAL A 115 0.21 11.46 -4.10
C VAL A 115 -0.04 12.75 -4.89
N ALA A 116 -0.74 12.65 -6.02
CA ALA A 116 -1.25 13.79 -6.76
C ALA A 116 -2.74 13.57 -7.04
N ASP A 117 -3.60 14.39 -6.43
CA ASP A 117 -5.06 14.31 -6.54
C ASP A 117 -5.61 12.87 -6.40
N GLY A 118 -5.22 12.16 -5.33
CA GLY A 118 -5.64 10.78 -5.05
C GLY A 118 -4.93 9.69 -5.88
N ARG A 119 -4.16 10.05 -6.92
CA ARG A 119 -3.33 9.11 -7.67
C ARG A 119 -1.94 8.98 -7.04
N ILE A 120 -1.51 7.76 -6.77
CA ILE A 120 -0.15 7.49 -6.29
C ILE A 120 0.82 7.54 -7.46
N GLN A 121 1.91 8.28 -7.31
CA GLN A 121 2.98 8.37 -8.31
C GLN A 121 4.04 7.30 -8.04
N HIS A 122 4.54 7.26 -6.81
CA HIS A 122 5.56 6.33 -6.32
C HIS A 122 5.56 6.34 -4.78
N VAL A 123 6.37 5.47 -4.19
CA VAL A 123 6.54 5.39 -2.73
C VAL A 123 8.00 5.56 -2.35
N CYS A 124 8.22 5.86 -1.08
CA CYS A 124 9.54 6.08 -0.50
C CYS A 124 9.67 5.19 0.73
N THR A 125 10.61 4.25 0.66
CA THR A 125 10.82 3.19 1.65
C THR A 125 12.07 3.48 2.47
N HIS A 126 12.07 3.02 3.72
CA HIS A 126 13.29 3.04 4.53
C HIS A 126 14.14 1.80 4.19
N PRO A 127 15.46 1.93 3.96
CA PRO A 127 16.31 0.80 3.54
C PRO A 127 16.42 -0.32 4.58
N GLY A 128 16.09 -0.03 5.84
CA GLY A 128 16.02 -1.00 6.92
C GLY A 128 14.64 -1.67 7.10
N ASP A 129 13.64 -1.33 6.29
CA ASP A 129 12.32 -1.99 6.34
C ASP A 129 12.32 -3.26 5.49
N ALA A 130 11.60 -4.29 5.93
CA ALA A 130 11.58 -5.57 5.24
C ALA A 130 10.67 -5.51 4.00
N PRO A 131 11.02 -6.17 2.88
CA PRO A 131 10.20 -6.16 1.66
C PRO A 131 8.73 -6.54 1.88
N TRP A 132 8.46 -7.55 2.72
CA TRP A 132 7.09 -7.97 3.04
C TRP A 132 6.29 -6.90 3.79
N SER A 133 6.95 -6.16 4.70
CA SER A 133 6.37 -5.05 5.48
C SER A 133 6.06 -3.86 4.57
N ILE A 134 6.98 -3.53 3.66
CA ILE A 134 6.78 -2.55 2.59
C ILE A 134 5.56 -2.94 1.74
N ASN A 135 5.47 -4.19 1.28
CA ASN A 135 4.38 -4.66 0.44
C ASN A 135 3.01 -4.58 1.12
N MET A 136 2.92 -4.87 2.42
CA MET A 136 1.69 -4.68 3.20
C MET A 136 1.24 -3.20 3.17
N LYS A 137 2.18 -2.26 3.34
CA LYS A 137 1.89 -0.82 3.29
C LYS A 137 1.54 -0.36 1.86
N LYS A 138 2.19 -0.91 0.82
CA LYS A 138 1.83 -0.68 -0.59
C LYS A 138 0.41 -1.17 -0.90
N GLY A 139 -0.04 -2.26 -0.27
CA GLY A 139 -1.43 -2.75 -0.37
C GLY A 139 -2.45 -1.76 0.20
N ILE A 140 -2.17 -1.17 1.37
CA ILE A 140 -3.00 -0.10 1.94
C ILE A 140 -3.02 1.12 1.02
N ALA A 141 -1.86 1.54 0.50
CA ALA A 141 -1.77 2.64 -0.44
C ALA A 141 -2.61 2.39 -1.71
N THR A 142 -2.54 1.17 -2.26
CA THR A 142 -3.37 0.71 -3.39
C THR A 142 -4.88 0.85 -3.12
N ALA A 143 -5.32 0.51 -1.90
CA ALA A 143 -6.72 0.66 -1.52
C ALA A 143 -7.17 2.13 -1.51
N LEU A 144 -6.30 3.04 -1.07
CA LEU A 144 -6.53 4.49 -1.02
C LEU A 144 -6.45 5.17 -2.41
N GLN A 145 -5.71 4.60 -3.35
CA GLN A 145 -5.55 5.18 -4.68
C GLN A 145 -6.90 5.38 -5.39
N ASN A 146 -7.07 6.53 -6.02
CA ASN A 146 -8.21 6.85 -6.86
C ASN A 146 -7.74 7.75 -8.00
N SER A 147 -7.82 7.27 -9.24
CA SER A 147 -7.31 7.99 -10.41
C SER A 147 -8.36 8.83 -11.15
N LEU A 148 -9.60 8.89 -10.67
CA LEU A 148 -10.66 9.68 -11.32
C LEU A 148 -10.32 11.17 -11.31
N PRO A 149 -10.60 11.93 -12.37
CA PRO A 149 -10.36 13.39 -12.38
C PRO A 149 -11.30 14.16 -11.45
N SER A 150 -12.45 13.60 -11.09
CA SER A 150 -13.39 14.18 -10.13
C SER A 150 -14.28 13.10 -9.52
N LEU A 151 -14.86 13.38 -8.35
CA LEU A 151 -15.86 12.52 -7.70
C LEU A 151 -17.30 12.82 -8.18
N SER A 152 -17.44 13.42 -9.37
CA SER A 152 -18.73 13.69 -9.98
C SER A 152 -19.28 12.43 -10.67
N PRO A 153 -20.61 12.19 -10.64
CA PRO A 153 -21.24 11.11 -11.42
C PRO A 153 -20.89 11.12 -12.91
N LEU A 154 -20.48 12.27 -13.47
CA LEU A 154 -20.00 12.39 -14.85
C LEU A 154 -18.71 11.59 -15.13
N SER A 155 -17.96 11.23 -14.09
CA SER A 155 -16.76 10.40 -14.20
C SER A 155 -17.06 8.89 -14.03
N SER A 156 -18.33 8.50 -13.86
CA SER A 156 -18.74 7.09 -13.81
C SER A 156 -18.58 6.42 -15.18
N GLY A 157 -18.27 5.13 -15.18
CA GLY A 157 -18.00 4.33 -16.36
C GLY A 157 -16.59 4.52 -16.96
N PHE A 158 -15.77 5.43 -16.41
CA PHE A 158 -14.42 5.64 -16.90
C PHE A 158 -13.53 4.42 -16.63
N THR A 159 -12.71 4.06 -17.61
CA THR A 159 -11.65 3.07 -17.46
C THR A 159 -10.31 3.77 -17.55
N LEU A 160 -9.56 3.77 -16.44
CA LEU A 160 -8.27 4.44 -16.31
C LEU A 160 -7.20 3.43 -15.96
N THR A 161 -5.97 3.63 -16.46
CA THR A 161 -4.85 2.75 -16.10
C THR A 161 -4.28 3.15 -14.76
N GLU A 162 -4.25 2.21 -13.82
CA GLU A 162 -3.63 2.37 -12.50
C GLU A 162 -2.38 1.51 -12.40
N THR A 163 -1.34 2.03 -11.75
CA THR A 163 -0.24 1.20 -11.26
C THR A 163 -0.50 0.91 -9.79
N ASP A 164 -0.41 -0.35 -9.37
CA ASP A 164 -0.60 -0.81 -8.00
C ASP A 164 0.27 -2.03 -7.69
N VAL A 165 0.03 -2.69 -6.55
CA VAL A 165 0.78 -3.90 -6.16
C VAL A 165 0.63 -5.08 -7.14
N VAL A 166 -0.47 -5.15 -7.90
CA VAL A 166 -0.73 -6.22 -8.89
C VAL A 166 -0.01 -5.92 -10.20
N GLY A 167 0.07 -4.65 -10.59
CA GLY A 167 0.71 -4.23 -11.84
C GLY A 167 0.12 -2.94 -12.40
N LYS A 168 0.23 -2.77 -13.71
CA LYS A 168 -0.42 -1.70 -14.48
C LYS A 168 -1.72 -2.21 -15.08
N CYS A 169 -2.83 -1.87 -14.44
CA CYS A 169 -4.14 -2.46 -14.71
C CYS A 169 -5.14 -1.45 -15.25
N PRO A 170 -5.91 -1.77 -16.31
CA PRO A 170 -7.12 -1.02 -16.63
C PRO A 170 -8.14 -1.21 -15.50
N THR A 171 -8.54 -0.10 -14.90
CA THR A 171 -9.44 -0.05 -13.74
C THR A 171 -10.71 0.67 -14.15
N LYS A 172 -11.83 -0.05 -14.08
CA LYS A 172 -13.15 0.52 -14.34
C LYS A 172 -13.69 1.15 -13.06
N TYR A 173 -14.28 2.33 -13.20
CA TYR A 173 -14.84 3.10 -12.11
C TYR A 173 -16.35 3.27 -12.29
N GLU A 174 -17.10 3.04 -11.23
CA GLU A 174 -18.51 3.42 -11.13
C GLU A 174 -18.70 4.32 -9.90
N ILE A 175 -19.59 5.31 -10.01
CA ILE A 175 -19.82 6.32 -8.99
C ILE A 175 -21.30 6.38 -8.67
N GLU A 176 -21.62 6.23 -7.40
CA GLU A 176 -22.95 6.42 -6.83
C GLU A 176 -22.90 7.54 -5.79
N THR A 177 -23.95 8.35 -5.72
CA THR A 177 -24.01 9.49 -4.78
C THR A 177 -25.24 9.38 -3.89
N GLU A 178 -25.03 9.42 -2.59
CA GLU A 178 -26.05 9.34 -1.53
C GLU A 178 -25.94 10.57 -0.62
N GLY A 179 -26.57 11.68 -1.00
CA GLY A 179 -26.45 12.95 -0.26
C GLY A 179 -25.01 13.49 -0.29
N GLU A 180 -24.37 13.62 0.87
CA GLU A 180 -22.96 14.05 1.01
C GLU A 180 -21.96 12.89 0.84
N LYS A 181 -22.45 11.65 0.76
CA LYS A 181 -21.64 10.45 0.58
C LYS A 181 -21.49 10.14 -0.91
N VAL A 182 -20.25 9.93 -1.36
CA VAL A 182 -19.92 9.42 -2.68
C VAL A 182 -19.36 8.01 -2.53
N ILE A 183 -19.91 7.07 -3.27
CA ILE A 183 -19.46 5.69 -3.32
C ILE A 183 -18.77 5.49 -4.67
N VAL A 184 -17.50 5.10 -4.64
CA VAL A 184 -16.73 4.78 -5.83
C VAL A 184 -16.42 3.29 -5.84
N VAL A 185 -16.91 2.57 -6.85
CA VAL A 185 -16.60 1.16 -7.06
C VAL A 185 -15.52 1.04 -8.13
N LYS A 186 -14.43 0.35 -7.79
CA LYS A 186 -13.29 0.09 -8.66
C LYS A 186 -13.25 -1.39 -9.00
N GLU A 187 -13.32 -1.73 -10.29
CA GLU A 187 -13.18 -3.10 -10.77
C GLU A 187 -11.91 -3.25 -11.60
N LYS A 188 -11.14 -4.31 -11.33
CA LYS A 188 -9.95 -4.67 -12.10
C LYS A 188 -10.04 -6.13 -12.50
N ASN A 189 -9.84 -6.40 -13.79
CA ASN A 189 -9.57 -7.75 -14.27
C ASN A 189 -8.06 -7.89 -14.41
N HIS A 190 -7.44 -8.70 -13.56
CA HIS A 190 -5.99 -8.74 -13.48
C HIS A 190 -5.33 -9.43 -14.68
N ARG A 191 -6.11 -10.12 -15.52
CA ARG A 191 -5.64 -10.72 -16.77
C ARG A 191 -5.28 -9.67 -17.82
N HIS A 192 -5.75 -8.44 -17.64
CA HIS A 192 -5.43 -7.31 -18.51
C HIS A 192 -4.32 -6.41 -17.93
N CYS A 193 -3.75 -6.77 -16.79
CA CYS A 193 -2.64 -6.01 -16.20
C CYS A 193 -1.33 -6.28 -16.95
N GLN A 194 -0.56 -5.22 -17.15
CA GLN A 194 0.81 -5.27 -17.63
C GLN A 194 1.77 -5.16 -16.44
N GLU A 195 3.05 -5.51 -16.64
CA GLU A 195 4.07 -5.47 -15.57
C GLU A 195 3.65 -6.25 -14.31
N ARG A 196 2.76 -7.23 -14.48
CA ARG A 196 2.41 -8.20 -13.44
C ARG A 196 3.59 -9.13 -13.24
N PHE A 197 3.85 -9.49 -11.98
CA PHE A 197 4.86 -10.50 -11.69
C PHE A 197 4.49 -11.81 -12.40
N PRO A 198 5.40 -12.36 -13.22
CA PRO A 198 5.11 -13.56 -13.97
C PRO A 198 4.86 -14.70 -12.99
N THR A 199 3.60 -15.10 -12.88
CA THR A 199 3.25 -16.26 -12.06
C THR A 199 3.73 -17.54 -12.77
N PRO A 200 3.93 -18.66 -12.06
CA PRO A 200 4.13 -19.97 -12.70
C PRO A 200 2.98 -20.38 -13.65
N ALA A 201 1.82 -19.69 -13.54
CA ALA A 201 0.69 -19.81 -14.44
C ALA A 201 0.88 -19.05 -15.77
N GLU A 202 1.86 -18.15 -15.88
CA GLU A 202 2.18 -17.36 -17.07
C GLU A 202 3.56 -17.71 -17.66
N THR A 203 4.45 -18.28 -16.84
CA THR A 203 5.76 -18.78 -17.28
C THR A 203 5.70 -20.29 -17.41
N PRO A 204 5.92 -20.88 -18.61
CA PRO A 204 5.93 -22.33 -18.75
C PRO A 204 7.10 -22.89 -17.94
N ALA A 205 6.80 -23.51 -16.81
CA ALA A 205 7.80 -24.25 -16.08
C ALA A 205 8.24 -25.46 -16.93
N PRO A 206 9.52 -25.88 -16.94
CA PRO A 206 10.03 -26.90 -17.88
C PRO A 206 9.25 -28.24 -17.89
N TRP A 207 8.71 -28.62 -16.74
CA TRP A 207 7.82 -29.76 -16.51
C TRP A 207 6.34 -29.57 -16.90
N LEU A 208 5.89 -28.33 -17.14
CA LEU A 208 4.54 -28.01 -17.57
C LEU A 208 4.52 -27.73 -19.07
N LYS A 209 3.79 -28.56 -19.82
CA LYS A 209 3.66 -28.42 -21.29
C LYS A 209 2.91 -27.16 -21.74
N ALA A 210 2.26 -26.46 -20.82
CA ALA A 210 1.57 -25.19 -21.03
C ALA A 210 1.45 -24.43 -19.70
N PRO A 211 1.31 -23.08 -19.73
CA PRO A 211 1.01 -22.30 -18.54
C PRO A 211 -0.35 -22.75 -17.91
N LEU A 212 -0.46 -22.74 -16.59
CA LEU A 212 -1.73 -23.07 -15.91
C LEU A 212 -2.79 -22.03 -16.30
N PRO A 213 -3.94 -22.39 -16.88
CA PRO A 213 -4.94 -21.40 -17.24
C PRO A 213 -5.53 -20.76 -15.99
N ILE A 214 -5.28 -19.45 -15.82
CA ILE A 214 -5.99 -18.60 -14.87
C ILE A 214 -7.42 -18.43 -15.39
N GLU A 215 -8.38 -18.96 -14.66
CA GLU A 215 -9.80 -18.90 -15.03
C GLU A 215 -10.36 -17.52 -14.67
N GLU A 216 -10.17 -17.11 -13.42
CA GLU A 216 -10.63 -15.85 -12.86
C GLU A 216 -9.49 -15.20 -12.07
N SER A 217 -9.29 -13.90 -12.26
CA SER A 217 -8.33 -13.10 -11.50
C SER A 217 -8.82 -11.66 -11.56
N ARG A 218 -9.46 -11.21 -10.48
CA ARG A 218 -10.10 -9.90 -10.41
C ARG A 218 -10.08 -9.34 -9.00
N SER A 219 -10.21 -8.02 -8.90
CA SER A 219 -10.44 -7.33 -7.65
C SER A 219 -11.54 -6.28 -7.79
N GLU A 220 -12.34 -6.14 -6.75
CA GLU A 220 -13.35 -5.11 -6.62
C GLU A 220 -13.11 -4.33 -5.32
N CYS A 221 -13.08 -3.00 -5.38
CA CYS A 221 -12.93 -2.14 -4.22
C CYS A 221 -14.01 -1.07 -4.19
N LYS A 222 -14.76 -1.01 -3.10
CA LYS A 222 -15.75 0.04 -2.81
C LYS A 222 -15.14 1.07 -1.86
N GLN A 223 -15.00 2.29 -2.33
CA GLN A 223 -14.54 3.45 -1.55
C GLN A 223 -15.72 4.34 -1.21
N GLU A 224 -16.06 4.44 0.06
CA GLU A 224 -17.06 5.37 0.57
C GLU A 224 -16.36 6.65 1.04
N ILE A 225 -16.77 7.79 0.49
CA ILE A 225 -16.17 9.10 0.72
C ILE A 225 -17.24 10.03 1.25
N THR A 226 -16.99 10.71 2.37
CA THR A 226 -17.89 11.73 2.91
C THR A 226 -17.06 12.95 3.26
N ASN A 227 -17.49 14.14 2.81
CA ASN A 227 -16.74 15.38 3.00
C ASN A 227 -15.28 15.30 2.55
N GLY A 228 -15.01 14.55 1.48
CA GLY A 228 -13.66 14.36 0.91
C GLY A 228 -12.74 13.44 1.70
N ILE A 229 -13.23 12.75 2.74
CA ILE A 229 -12.47 11.77 3.53
C ILE A 229 -13.02 10.38 3.27
N TYR A 230 -12.14 9.39 3.12
CA TYR A 230 -12.55 7.98 3.03
C TYR A 230 -13.14 7.57 4.38
N THR A 231 -14.41 7.22 4.43
CA THR A 231 -15.08 6.72 5.65
C THR A 231 -14.93 5.21 5.77
N THR A 232 -15.12 4.50 4.66
CA THR A 232 -14.92 3.05 4.56
C THR A 232 -14.33 2.71 3.19
N ILE A 233 -13.34 1.82 3.15
CA ILE A 233 -12.88 1.19 1.91
C ILE A 233 -12.94 -0.31 2.13
N THR A 234 -13.68 -1.02 1.28
CA THR A 234 -13.77 -2.48 1.30
C THR A 234 -13.29 -3.02 -0.02
N CYS A 235 -12.35 -3.96 0.00
CA CYS A 235 -11.79 -4.59 -1.19
C CYS A 235 -11.91 -6.11 -1.10
N GLN A 236 -12.30 -6.73 -2.21
CA GLN A 236 -12.27 -8.17 -2.43
C GLN A 236 -11.36 -8.49 -3.62
N ASP A 237 -10.44 -9.42 -3.42
CA ASP A 237 -9.55 -9.95 -4.45
C ASP A 237 -9.79 -11.45 -4.60
N LYS A 238 -10.01 -11.91 -5.83
CA LYS A 238 -10.36 -13.30 -6.12
C LYS A 238 -9.52 -13.84 -7.27
N ASN A 239 -8.85 -14.95 -7.02
CA ASN A 239 -8.05 -15.68 -8.00
C ASN A 239 -8.42 -17.17 -8.02
N ILE A 240 -8.72 -17.68 -9.21
CA ILE A 240 -8.99 -19.09 -9.46
C ILE A 240 -7.97 -19.60 -10.49
N VAL A 241 -7.16 -20.56 -10.06
CA VAL A 241 -6.18 -21.26 -10.91
C VAL A 241 -6.62 -22.70 -11.09
N ARG A 242 -6.86 -23.08 -12.34
CA ARG A 242 -7.32 -24.42 -12.71
C ARG A 242 -6.23 -25.13 -13.51
N PRO A 243 -5.58 -26.17 -12.98
CA PRO A 243 -4.42 -26.77 -13.65
C PRO A 243 -4.70 -27.42 -15.01
N ALA A 244 -5.92 -27.91 -15.23
CA ALA A 244 -6.36 -28.39 -16.53
C ALA A 244 -7.88 -28.30 -16.70
N PHE A 245 -8.34 -28.11 -17.93
CA PHE A 245 -9.76 -28.14 -18.30
C PHE A 245 -10.39 -29.48 -17.89
N GLY A 246 -11.55 -29.44 -17.22
CA GLY A 246 -12.28 -30.63 -16.76
C GLY A 246 -11.84 -31.22 -15.41
N MET A 247 -10.75 -30.75 -14.80
CA MET A 247 -10.32 -31.21 -13.47
C MET A 247 -11.22 -30.62 -12.37
N TYR A 248 -11.83 -31.45 -11.53
CA TYR A 248 -12.67 -30.95 -10.43
C TYR A 248 -11.86 -30.25 -9.31
N LYS A 249 -10.53 -30.43 -9.31
CA LYS A 249 -9.60 -29.80 -8.35
C LYS A 249 -8.99 -28.52 -8.91
N TYR A 250 -9.09 -27.43 -8.17
CA TYR A 250 -8.55 -26.12 -8.50
C TYR A 250 -8.18 -25.35 -7.24
N VAL A 251 -7.35 -24.33 -7.37
CA VAL A 251 -6.98 -23.44 -6.26
C VAL A 251 -7.83 -22.18 -6.36
N GLU A 252 -8.52 -21.85 -5.28
CA GLU A 252 -9.24 -20.60 -5.10
C GLU A 252 -8.55 -19.81 -3.98
N ALA A 253 -8.12 -18.60 -4.29
CA ALA A 253 -7.65 -17.63 -3.31
C ALA A 253 -8.64 -16.47 -3.28
N ASP A 254 -9.22 -16.22 -2.11
CA ASP A 254 -10.17 -15.14 -1.86
C ASP A 254 -9.65 -14.29 -0.70
N GLN A 255 -9.58 -12.98 -0.90
CA GLN A 255 -9.09 -12.04 0.09
C GLN A 255 -10.02 -10.85 0.21
N GLU A 256 -10.46 -10.59 1.44
CA GLU A 256 -11.27 -9.43 1.80
C GLU A 256 -10.49 -8.52 2.74
N SER A 257 -10.62 -7.20 2.57
CA SER A 257 -10.04 -6.22 3.49
C SER A 257 -10.93 -5.01 3.64
N THR A 258 -10.89 -4.38 4.82
CA THR A 258 -11.66 -3.18 5.14
C THR A 258 -10.81 -2.17 5.90
N LEU A 259 -10.79 -0.93 5.42
CA LEU A 259 -10.31 0.26 6.13
C LEU A 259 -11.52 1.07 6.57
N ARG A 260 -11.63 1.40 7.87
CA ARG A 260 -12.73 2.21 8.41
C ARG A 260 -12.19 3.38 9.21
N PHE A 261 -12.61 4.59 8.86
CA PHE A 261 -12.21 5.81 9.56
C PHE A 261 -12.64 5.78 11.03
N ILE A 262 -11.74 6.19 11.92
CA ILE A 262 -11.94 6.28 13.36
C ILE A 262 -11.92 7.74 13.81
N SER A 263 -10.83 8.45 13.53
CA SER A 263 -10.59 9.79 14.09
C SER A 263 -9.57 10.60 13.28
N GLU A 264 -9.63 11.91 13.45
CA GLU A 264 -8.64 12.88 12.96
C GLU A 264 -7.93 13.51 14.17
N SER A 265 -6.62 13.73 14.07
CA SER A 265 -5.81 14.43 15.06
C SER A 265 -4.87 15.42 14.38
N SER A 266 -4.62 16.56 15.05
CA SER A 266 -3.61 17.54 14.65
C SER A 266 -2.28 17.35 15.38
N ASP A 267 -2.03 16.14 15.91
CA ASP A 267 -0.79 15.85 16.62
C ASP A 267 0.39 15.72 15.66
N ALA A 268 1.27 16.72 15.68
CA ALA A 268 2.50 16.75 14.88
C ALA A 268 3.57 15.73 15.34
N SER A 269 3.35 15.02 16.46
CA SER A 269 4.25 13.98 16.96
C SER A 269 4.46 12.85 15.94
N ALA A 270 3.43 12.52 15.15
CA ALA A 270 3.50 11.50 14.10
C ALA A 270 4.51 11.86 13.00
N ILE A 271 4.62 13.14 12.65
CA ILE A 271 5.57 13.65 11.63
C ILE A 271 7.00 13.64 12.18
N THR A 272 7.19 14.05 13.44
CA THR A 272 8.50 14.05 14.09
C THR A 272 9.00 12.65 14.41
N ALA A 273 8.12 11.67 14.55
CA ALA A 273 8.46 10.26 14.71
C ALA A 273 8.98 9.61 13.41
N ILE A 274 8.81 10.25 12.24
CA ILE A 274 9.33 9.72 11.00
C ILE A 274 10.86 9.86 11.03
N PRO A 275 11.62 8.74 10.97
CA PRO A 275 13.07 8.80 11.12
C PRO A 275 13.69 9.70 10.05
N PRO A 276 14.57 10.64 10.42
CA PRO A 276 15.37 11.36 9.45
C PRO A 276 16.33 10.34 8.82
N GLY A 277 16.13 10.04 7.55
CA GLY A 277 16.88 9.00 6.85
C GLY A 277 16.73 9.14 5.34
N GLN A 278 17.66 8.51 4.61
CA GLN A 278 17.61 8.50 3.16
C GLN A 278 16.56 7.47 2.72
N PHE A 279 15.35 7.95 2.45
CA PHE A 279 14.32 7.12 1.83
C PHE A 279 14.75 6.76 0.39
N GLN A 280 14.39 5.56 -0.04
CA GLN A 280 14.60 5.09 -1.41
C GLN A 280 13.29 5.16 -2.17
N ILE A 281 13.31 5.79 -3.35
CA ILE A 281 12.14 5.85 -4.22
C ILE A 281 11.95 4.47 -4.86
N GLU A 282 10.75 3.94 -4.72
CA GLU A 282 10.30 2.68 -5.32
C GLU A 282 8.97 2.85 -6.04
N SER A 283 8.68 1.96 -6.98
CA SER A 283 7.36 1.85 -7.58
C SER A 283 6.34 1.28 -6.58
N LEU A 284 5.05 1.49 -6.85
CA LEU A 284 3.97 0.87 -6.07
C LEU A 284 3.83 -0.64 -6.34
N LEU A 285 4.56 -1.19 -7.32
CA LEU A 285 4.57 -2.61 -7.63
C LEU A 285 5.03 -3.42 -6.41
N TYR A 286 4.53 -4.64 -6.29
CA TYR A 286 4.97 -5.58 -5.27
C TYR A 286 6.49 -5.84 -5.40
N ASN A 287 7.20 -5.73 -4.29
CA ASN A 287 8.62 -6.07 -4.22
C ASN A 287 8.77 -7.60 -4.04
N HIS A 288 9.33 -8.27 -5.05
CA HIS A 288 9.54 -9.71 -5.06
C HIS A 288 10.90 -10.15 -4.54
N GLU A 289 11.71 -9.23 -4.01
CA GLU A 289 12.93 -9.59 -3.30
C GLU A 289 12.57 -10.49 -2.12
N MET A 290 12.94 -11.76 -2.25
CA MET A 290 12.81 -12.71 -1.17
C MET A 290 13.80 -12.33 -0.08
N VAL A 291 13.32 -12.30 1.17
CA VAL A 291 14.20 -12.26 2.33
C VAL A 291 15.06 -13.52 2.24
N LYS A 292 16.33 -13.35 1.88
CA LYS A 292 17.28 -14.44 1.94
C LYS A 292 17.51 -14.70 3.42
N GLU A 293 17.12 -15.88 3.87
CA GLU A 293 17.45 -16.39 5.21
C GLU A 293 18.65 -17.33 5.05
N PRO A 294 19.89 -16.81 4.95
CA PRO A 294 21.08 -17.64 4.76
C PRO A 294 21.27 -18.65 5.90
N GLU A 295 20.67 -18.40 7.07
CA GLU A 295 20.66 -19.32 8.21
C GLU A 295 19.87 -20.60 7.95
N LEU A 296 18.87 -20.56 7.07
CA LEU A 296 18.09 -21.74 6.64
C LEU A 296 18.78 -22.55 5.54
N ALA A 297 19.79 -21.98 4.86
CA ALA A 297 20.53 -22.69 3.81
C ALA A 297 21.11 -24.05 4.26
N PRO A 298 21.76 -24.21 5.43
CA PRO A 298 22.22 -25.51 5.90
C PRO A 298 21.09 -26.50 6.19
N GLU A 299 19.93 -26.03 6.66
CA GLU A 299 18.77 -26.87 6.93
C GLU A 299 18.13 -27.37 5.63
N VAL A 300 17.97 -26.48 4.65
CA VAL A 300 17.50 -26.83 3.30
C VAL A 300 18.45 -27.82 2.63
N ASP A 301 19.77 -27.62 2.73
CA ASP A 301 20.77 -28.56 2.19
C ASP A 301 20.70 -29.94 2.88
N ALA A 302 20.49 -29.98 4.20
CA ALA A 302 20.32 -31.22 4.93
C ALA A 302 19.04 -31.98 4.50
N VAL A 303 17.91 -31.27 4.35
CA VAL A 303 16.66 -31.85 3.86
C VAL A 303 16.79 -32.35 2.43
N MET A 304 17.40 -31.57 1.54
CA MET A 304 17.63 -31.97 0.15
C MET A 304 18.49 -33.23 0.08
N LYS A 305 19.58 -33.31 0.84
CA LYS A 305 20.43 -34.51 0.94
C LYS A 305 19.66 -35.72 1.48
N GLN A 306 18.75 -35.51 2.43
CA GLN A 306 17.93 -36.59 2.97
C GLN A 306 16.97 -37.15 1.93
N ILE A 307 16.24 -36.27 1.23
CA ILE A 307 15.35 -36.67 0.11
C ILE A 307 16.13 -37.44 -0.96
N CYS A 308 17.32 -36.97 -1.28
CA CYS A 308 18.22 -37.57 -2.25
C CYS A 308 18.64 -39.00 -1.84
N LYS A 309 18.96 -39.22 -0.56
CA LYS A 309 19.28 -40.55 -0.02
C LYS A 309 18.08 -41.49 -0.01
N ASP A 310 16.90 -40.97 0.27
CA ASP A 310 15.68 -41.78 0.44
C ASP A 310 15.08 -42.22 -0.90
N HIS A 311 15.31 -41.46 -1.98
CA HIS A 311 14.69 -41.69 -3.29
C HIS A 311 15.66 -41.98 -4.45
N GLY A 312 16.97 -41.99 -4.22
CA GLY A 312 17.96 -42.58 -5.13
C GLY A 312 18.26 -41.83 -6.43
N ASP A 313 17.55 -40.74 -6.74
CA ASP A 313 17.81 -39.88 -7.89
C ASP A 313 18.60 -38.63 -7.46
N CYS A 314 19.90 -38.85 -7.28
CA CYS A 314 20.96 -37.84 -7.37
C CYS A 314 21.90 -38.27 -8.52
#